data_AF-A0A936WR15-F1
#
_entry.id   AF-A0A936WR15-F1
#
_cell.length_a   1.000
_cell.length_b   1.000
_cell.length_c   1.000
_cell.angle_alpha   90.00
_cell.angle_beta   90.00
_cell.angle_gamma   90.00
#
_symmetry.space_group_name_H-M   'P 1'
#
loop_
_entity.id
_entity.type
_entity.pdbx_description
1 polymer ?
#
loop_
_entity_poly.entity_id
_entity_poly.type
_entity_poly.pdbx_seq_one_letter_code
_entity_poly.pdbx_strand_id
1 'polypeptide(L)'
;MTEVKENVSLEVVRKSPALHETIAFWFSDRDHLRSPFPPAIREELTERAAVQFHKWVNLLDPKAKGEVDDEVVGEKIEEIIFASAMELVTDAEQRITIQYPFMPRPGDPITSSDGAESKVIARKIEKEGKDGFLMVLARETGSGKEWSTRFELP
;
A
#
# COMPACT_ATOMS: atom_id res chain seq x y z
N MET A 1 29.45 -33.06 5.07
CA MET A 1 29.87 -31.66 4.92
C MET A 1 28.65 -30.81 5.22
N THR A 2 28.66 -30.10 6.34
CA THR A 2 27.57 -29.19 6.69
C THR A 2 27.77 -27.96 5.81
N GLU A 3 26.94 -27.77 4.79
CA GLU A 3 26.90 -26.50 4.06
C GLU A 3 26.64 -25.40 5.08
N VAL A 4 27.61 -24.50 5.23
CA VAL A 4 27.41 -23.27 5.97
C VAL A 4 26.38 -22.49 5.16
N LYS A 5 25.11 -22.51 5.60
CA LYS A 5 24.12 -21.57 5.10
C LYS A 5 24.62 -20.19 5.48
N GLU A 6 25.25 -19.47 4.56
CA GLU A 6 25.54 -18.06 4.76
C GLU A 6 24.19 -17.35 4.85
N ASN A 7 23.82 -17.01 6.08
CA ASN A 7 22.64 -16.22 6.38
C ASN A 7 22.99 -14.76 6.12
N VAL A 8 22.10 -14.06 5.41
CA VAL A 8 22.21 -12.62 5.23
C VAL A 8 21.88 -11.97 6.57
N SER A 9 22.74 -11.09 7.09
CA SER A 9 22.48 -10.41 8.35
C SER A 9 21.42 -9.31 8.18
N LEU A 10 20.71 -8.99 9.26
CA LEU A 10 19.73 -7.89 9.26
C LEU A 10 20.38 -6.54 8.92
N GLU A 11 21.63 -6.32 9.30
CA GLU A 11 22.34 -5.08 8.96
C GLU A 11 22.59 -4.94 7.45
N VAL A 12 22.83 -6.04 6.74
CA VAL A 12 22.94 -6.04 5.27
C VAL A 12 21.59 -5.67 4.66
N VAL A 13 20.50 -6.28 5.14
CA VAL A 13 19.14 -5.99 4.66
C VAL A 13 18.75 -4.53 4.89
N ARG A 14 19.01 -3.99 6.08
CA ARG A 14 18.74 -2.58 6.41
C ARG A 14 19.50 -1.58 5.54
N LYS A 15 20.60 -1.99 4.90
CA LYS A 15 21.40 -1.16 3.98
C LYS A 15 21.14 -1.51 2.51
N SER A 16 20.26 -2.46 2.23
CA SER A 16 20.05 -2.95 0.86
C SER A 16 19.38 -1.88 0.00
N PRO A 17 19.91 -1.60 -1.21
CA PRO A 17 19.29 -0.65 -2.14
C PRO A 17 17.85 -1.01 -2.47
N ALA A 18 17.57 -2.29 -2.73
CA ALA A 18 16.22 -2.77 -3.05
C ALA A 18 15.17 -2.35 -2.02
N LEU A 19 15.46 -2.53 -0.72
CA LEU A 19 14.54 -2.10 0.35
C LEU A 19 14.30 -0.58 0.32
N HIS A 20 15.38 0.20 0.23
CA HIS A 20 15.29 1.66 0.27
C HIS A 20 14.62 2.23 -0.98
N GLU A 21 14.87 1.67 -2.15
CA GLU A 21 14.29 2.09 -3.42
C GLU A 21 12.79 1.80 -3.48
N THR A 22 12.37 0.58 -3.10
CA THR A 22 10.94 0.23 -3.03
C THR A 22 10.20 1.09 -2.01
N ILE A 23 10.77 1.29 -0.81
CA ILE A 23 10.16 2.15 0.21
C ILE A 23 10.09 3.61 -0.27
N ALA A 24 11.17 4.14 -0.83
CA ALA A 24 11.21 5.51 -1.33
C ALA A 24 10.20 5.75 -2.46
N PHE A 25 10.01 4.75 -3.33
CA PHE A 25 8.97 4.79 -4.36
C PHE A 25 7.59 4.96 -3.72
N TRP A 26 7.20 4.08 -2.80
CA TRP A 26 5.87 4.10 -2.19
C TRP A 26 5.65 5.21 -1.16
N PHE A 27 6.70 5.79 -0.58
CA PHE A 27 6.60 6.92 0.35
C PHE A 27 6.54 8.28 -0.34
N SER A 28 6.75 8.30 -1.66
CA SER A 28 6.70 9.52 -2.45
C SER A 28 5.32 9.75 -3.07
N ASP A 29 4.91 11.01 -3.10
CA ASP A 29 3.80 11.46 -3.92
C ASP A 29 4.38 11.92 -5.27
N ARG A 30 3.89 11.37 -6.38
CA ARG A 30 4.33 11.68 -7.75
C ARG A 30 3.13 11.64 -8.69
N ASP A 31 2.93 12.64 -9.54
CA ASP A 31 1.88 12.73 -10.56
C ASP A 31 0.53 12.07 -10.17
N HIS A 32 0.36 10.79 -10.49
CA HIS A 32 -0.84 10.00 -10.26
C HIS A 32 -0.78 9.02 -9.06
N LEU A 33 0.38 8.86 -8.45
CA LEU A 33 0.62 8.02 -7.29
C LEU A 33 0.77 8.89 -6.04
N ARG A 34 -0.14 8.71 -5.09
CA ARG A 34 0.05 9.22 -3.73
C ARG A 34 0.41 8.08 -2.81
N SER A 35 1.34 8.32 -1.91
CA SER A 35 1.72 7.36 -0.90
C SER A 35 0.46 6.89 -0.14
N PRO A 36 0.21 5.58 -0.04
CA PRO A 36 -0.87 5.06 0.78
C PRO A 36 -0.50 5.02 2.27
N PHE A 37 0.76 5.31 2.61
CA PHE A 37 1.32 5.11 3.94
C PHE A 37 1.39 6.44 4.71
N PRO A 38 0.62 6.60 5.82
CA PRO A 38 0.66 7.80 6.64
C PRO A 38 2.06 8.09 7.18
N PRO A 39 2.51 9.36 7.23
CA PRO A 39 3.84 9.71 7.74
C PRO A 39 4.14 9.14 9.13
N ALA A 40 3.14 9.07 10.00
CA ALA A 40 3.27 8.58 11.38
C ALA A 40 3.71 7.12 11.50
N ILE A 41 3.49 6.28 10.48
CA ILE A 41 3.87 4.86 10.52
C ILE A 41 5.17 4.54 9.76
N ARG A 42 5.72 5.50 9.01
CA ARG A 42 6.77 5.22 8.00
C ARG A 42 8.07 4.68 8.60
N GLU A 43 8.49 5.18 9.75
CA GLU A 43 9.70 4.71 10.45
C GLU A 43 9.54 3.26 10.91
N GLU A 44 8.47 2.97 11.66
CA GLU A 44 8.14 1.63 12.13
C GLU A 44 7.90 0.66 10.97
N LEU A 45 7.22 1.10 9.91
CA LEU A 45 6.97 0.31 8.71
C LEU A 45 8.27 -0.09 8.02
N THR A 46 9.24 0.82 7.94
CA THR A 46 10.57 0.55 7.35
C THR A 46 11.31 -0.54 8.13
N GLU A 47 11.33 -0.43 9.46
CA GLU A 47 12.00 -1.43 10.31
C GLU A 47 11.30 -2.79 10.25
N ARG A 48 9.96 -2.82 10.30
CA ARG A 48 9.20 -4.08 10.14
C ARG A 48 9.46 -4.73 8.78
N ALA A 49 9.49 -3.93 7.72
CA ALA A 49 9.79 -4.42 6.39
C ALA A 49 11.19 -5.03 6.31
N ALA A 50 12.21 -4.37 6.89
CA ALA A 50 13.56 -4.91 6.97
C ALA A 50 13.61 -6.26 7.71
N VAL A 51 12.93 -6.37 8.86
CA VAL A 51 12.89 -7.60 9.66
C VAL A 51 12.17 -8.74 8.91
N GLN A 52 11.03 -8.46 8.28
CA GLN A 52 10.28 -9.48 7.54
C GLN A 52 10.99 -9.91 6.27
N PHE A 53 11.60 -8.96 5.55
CA PHE A 53 12.37 -9.26 4.35
C PHE A 53 13.62 -10.08 4.68
N HIS A 54 14.32 -9.75 5.77
CA HIS A 54 15.43 -10.56 6.30
C HIS A 54 15.01 -12.00 6.64
N LYS A 55 13.83 -12.19 7.23
CA LYS A 55 13.30 -13.54 7.48
C LYS A 55 13.04 -14.27 6.17
N TRP A 56 12.39 -13.61 5.21
CA TRP A 56 12.09 -14.21 3.91
C TRP A 56 13.35 -14.66 3.17
N VAL A 57 14.35 -13.79 3.02
CA VAL A 57 15.62 -14.10 2.34
C VAL A 57 16.33 -15.31 2.97
N ASN A 58 16.32 -15.41 4.30
CA ASN A 58 16.98 -16.51 5.01
C ASN A 58 16.17 -17.81 5.04
N LEU A 59 14.88 -17.77 4.69
CA LEU A 59 14.01 -18.94 4.54
C LEU A 59 13.96 -19.48 3.11
N LEU A 60 14.52 -18.76 2.13
CA LEU A 60 14.61 -19.24 0.75
C LEU A 60 15.38 -20.55 0.68
N ASP A 61 14.82 -21.50 -0.06
CA ASP A 61 15.52 -22.73 -0.42
C ASP A 61 16.81 -22.38 -1.19
N PRO A 62 17.93 -23.07 -0.95
CA PRO A 62 19.18 -22.80 -1.66
C PRO A 62 19.06 -22.82 -3.19
N LYS A 63 18.16 -23.63 -3.75
CA LYS A 63 17.90 -23.65 -5.20
C LYS A 63 17.13 -22.42 -5.67
N ALA A 64 16.18 -21.95 -4.87
CA ALA A 64 15.39 -20.75 -5.16
C ALA A 64 16.24 -19.47 -5.11
N LYS A 65 17.32 -19.43 -4.30
CA LYS A 65 18.22 -18.27 -4.24
C LYS A 65 18.87 -17.92 -5.59
N GLY A 66 18.99 -18.89 -6.50
CA GLY A 66 19.52 -18.65 -7.85
C GLY A 66 18.47 -18.18 -8.86
N GLU A 67 17.19 -18.24 -8.52
CA GLU A 67 16.05 -17.90 -9.38
C GLU A 67 15.36 -16.59 -8.96
N VAL A 68 15.74 -16.03 -7.80
CA VAL A 68 15.24 -14.74 -7.32
C VAL A 68 16.03 -13.62 -7.99
N ASP A 69 15.35 -12.88 -8.86
CA ASP A 69 15.85 -11.65 -9.48
C ASP A 69 15.33 -10.40 -8.75
N ASP A 70 15.71 -9.23 -9.25
CA ASP A 70 15.35 -7.94 -8.67
C ASP A 70 13.84 -7.66 -8.73
N GLU A 71 13.12 -8.22 -9.72
CA GLU A 71 11.66 -8.07 -9.85
C GLU A 71 10.96 -8.83 -8.72
N VAL A 72 11.31 -10.11 -8.52
CA VAL A 72 10.78 -10.93 -7.43
C VAL A 72 11.09 -10.32 -6.06
N VAL A 73 12.30 -9.75 -5.90
CA VAL A 73 12.68 -9.04 -4.67
C VAL A 73 11.79 -7.81 -4.45
N GLY A 74 11.61 -6.99 -5.48
CA GLY A 74 10.76 -5.81 -5.44
C GLY A 74 9.33 -6.15 -5.03
N GLU A 75 8.69 -7.07 -5.75
CA GLU A 75 7.33 -7.54 -5.45
C GLU A 75 7.18 -8.06 -4.02
N LYS A 76 8.18 -8.80 -3.53
CA LYS A 76 8.14 -9.31 -2.16
C LYS A 76 8.25 -8.18 -1.13
N ILE A 77 9.10 -7.19 -1.35
CA ILE A 77 9.19 -6.03 -0.47
C ILE A 77 7.87 -5.27 -0.48
N GLU A 78 7.24 -5.10 -1.64
CA GLU A 78 5.90 -4.50 -1.76
C GLU A 78 4.85 -5.26 -0.94
N GLU A 79 4.75 -6.57 -1.11
CA GLU A 79 3.84 -7.41 -0.32
C GLU A 79 4.06 -7.21 1.20
N ILE A 80 5.33 -7.20 1.62
CA ILE A 80 5.72 -7.03 3.02
C ILE A 80 5.31 -5.66 3.56
N ILE A 81 5.56 -4.56 2.82
CA ILE A 81 5.20 -3.21 3.30
C ILE A 81 3.68 -3.04 3.38
N PHE A 82 2.93 -3.55 2.40
CA PHE A 82 1.46 -3.45 2.43
C PHE A 82 0.87 -4.28 3.58
N ALA A 83 1.33 -5.52 3.77
CA ALA A 83 0.90 -6.37 4.88
C ALA A 83 1.25 -5.74 6.24
N SER A 84 2.47 -5.24 6.40
CA SER A 84 2.93 -4.62 7.65
C SER A 84 2.18 -3.33 7.95
N ALA A 85 1.89 -2.50 6.94
CA ALA A 85 1.13 -1.28 7.13
C ALA A 85 -0.29 -1.55 7.63
N MET A 86 -0.94 -2.62 7.14
CA MET A 86 -2.28 -3.02 7.58
C MET A 86 -2.35 -3.44 9.05
N GLU A 87 -1.23 -3.81 9.66
CA GLU A 87 -1.14 -4.08 11.11
C GLU A 87 -0.86 -2.83 11.93
N LEU A 88 -0.30 -1.78 11.31
CA LEU A 88 0.08 -0.52 11.97
C LEU A 88 -1.07 0.50 12.02
N VAL A 89 -1.98 0.45 11.05
CA VAL A 89 -3.13 1.37 11.00
C VAL A 89 -4.38 0.80 11.68
N THR A 90 -4.97 1.60 12.55
CA THR A 90 -6.24 1.29 13.23
C THR A 90 -7.43 2.02 12.61
N ASP A 91 -7.19 3.15 11.95
CA ASP A 91 -8.21 3.97 11.31
C ASP A 91 -8.77 3.30 10.05
N ALA A 92 -10.10 3.29 9.93
CA ALA A 92 -10.78 2.61 8.83
C ALA A 92 -10.51 3.27 7.47
N GLU A 93 -10.36 4.60 7.41
CA GLU A 93 -10.07 5.32 6.18
C GLU A 93 -8.66 4.99 5.68
N GLN A 94 -7.68 5.00 6.59
CA GLN A 94 -6.31 4.62 6.28
C GLN A 94 -6.21 3.18 5.77
N ARG A 95 -6.98 2.26 6.37
CA ARG A 95 -7.07 0.86 5.90
C ARG A 95 -7.59 0.76 4.48
N ILE A 96 -8.64 1.52 4.13
CA ILE A 96 -9.15 1.60 2.76
C ILE A 96 -8.08 2.16 1.81
N THR A 97 -7.37 3.21 2.23
CA THR A 97 -6.28 3.82 1.45
C THR A 97 -5.13 2.84 1.19
N ILE A 98 -4.73 2.03 2.18
CA ILE A 98 -3.68 1.03 2.00
C ILE A 98 -4.16 -0.12 1.13
N GLN A 99 -5.39 -0.60 1.33
CA GLN A 99 -5.92 -1.73 0.58
C GLN A 99 -6.20 -1.38 -0.90
N TYR A 100 -6.62 -0.13 -1.16
CA TYR A 100 -6.99 0.35 -2.49
C TYR A 100 -6.28 1.68 -2.79
N PRO A 101 -4.95 1.66 -2.99
CA PRO A 101 -4.11 2.86 -3.06
C PRO A 101 -4.43 3.77 -4.24
N PHE A 102 -5.02 3.22 -5.30
CA PHE A 102 -5.38 3.93 -6.53
C PHE A 102 -6.82 4.45 -6.55
N MET A 103 -7.61 4.18 -5.51
CA MET A 103 -8.99 4.65 -5.44
C MET A 103 -9.06 6.10 -4.95
N PRO A 104 -10.12 6.86 -5.33
CA PRO A 104 -10.33 8.21 -4.83
C PRO A 104 -10.31 8.24 -3.31
N ARG A 105 -9.67 9.24 -2.72
CA ARG A 105 -9.49 9.48 -1.27
C ARG A 105 -10.20 10.76 -0.86
N PRO A 106 -10.52 10.96 0.43
CA PRO A 106 -11.05 12.24 0.91
C PRO A 106 -10.19 13.43 0.45
N GLY A 107 -10.86 14.47 -0.05
CA GLY A 107 -10.24 15.66 -0.63
C GLY A 107 -10.05 15.60 -2.16
N ASP A 108 -10.12 14.42 -2.78
CA ASP A 108 -9.92 14.28 -4.22
C ASP A 108 -11.02 14.95 -5.04
N PRO A 109 -10.67 15.55 -6.19
CA PRO A 109 -11.65 16.05 -7.13
C PRO A 109 -12.43 14.89 -7.76
N ILE A 110 -13.74 15.06 -7.87
CA ILE A 110 -14.64 14.15 -8.56
C ILE A 110 -15.78 14.96 -9.19
N THR A 111 -16.26 14.54 -10.36
CA THR A 111 -17.33 15.24 -11.08
C THR A 111 -18.62 14.44 -10.97
N SER A 112 -19.74 15.12 -10.66
CA SER A 112 -21.06 14.48 -10.66
C SER A 112 -21.50 14.12 -12.07
N SER A 113 -22.53 13.28 -12.21
CA SER A 113 -23.13 12.97 -13.51
C SER A 113 -23.64 14.21 -14.25
N ASP A 114 -23.99 15.25 -13.50
CA ASP A 114 -24.50 16.53 -14.01
C ASP A 114 -23.36 17.51 -14.35
N GLY A 115 -22.10 17.08 -14.23
CA GLY A 115 -20.91 17.88 -14.54
C GLY A 115 -20.44 18.80 -13.41
N ALA A 116 -21.04 18.72 -12.21
CA ALA A 116 -20.68 19.59 -11.09
C ALA A 116 -19.37 19.15 -10.43
N GLU A 117 -18.43 20.08 -10.29
CA GLU A 117 -17.17 19.86 -9.57
C GLU A 117 -17.43 19.59 -8.08
N SER A 118 -16.88 18.50 -7.59
CA SER A 118 -17.06 18.03 -6.22
C SER A 118 -15.75 17.55 -5.62
N LYS A 119 -15.77 17.34 -4.29
CA LYS A 119 -14.69 16.65 -3.57
C LYS A 119 -15.21 15.44 -2.83
N VAL A 120 -14.42 14.38 -2.79
CA VAL A 120 -14.68 13.22 -1.92
C VAL A 120 -14.63 13.68 -0.47
N ILE A 121 -15.64 13.33 0.32
CA ILE A 121 -15.70 13.67 1.76
C ILE A 121 -15.65 12.43 2.66
N ALA A 122 -16.14 11.28 2.20
CA ALA A 122 -16.10 10.04 2.96
C ALA A 122 -16.16 8.81 2.05
N ARG A 123 -15.69 7.68 2.57
CA ARG A 123 -15.69 6.39 1.87
C ARG A 123 -16.05 5.26 2.83
N LYS A 124 -16.67 4.21 2.30
CA LYS A 124 -16.88 2.94 3.03
C LYS A 124 -16.87 1.77 2.05
N ILE A 125 -16.54 0.59 2.54
CA ILE A 125 -16.64 -0.65 1.78
C ILE A 125 -17.98 -1.30 2.09
N GLU A 126 -18.72 -1.68 1.05
CA GLU A 126 -19.92 -2.51 1.16
C GLU A 126 -19.73 -3.79 0.34
N LYS A 127 -20.42 -4.86 0.74
CA LYS A 127 -20.42 -6.14 0.04
C LYS A 127 -21.84 -6.47 -0.39
N GLU A 128 -22.01 -6.78 -1.67
CA GLU A 128 -23.27 -7.23 -2.25
C GLU A 128 -23.05 -8.65 -2.80
N GLY A 129 -23.40 -9.67 -2.02
CA GLY A 129 -23.13 -11.06 -2.39
C GLY A 129 -21.63 -11.37 -2.41
N LYS A 130 -21.07 -11.63 -3.59
CA LYS A 130 -19.64 -11.90 -3.78
C LYS A 130 -18.82 -10.65 -4.09
N ASP A 131 -19.50 -9.57 -4.49
CA ASP A 131 -18.85 -8.40 -5.05
C ASP A 131 -18.64 -7.34 -3.96
N GLY A 132 -17.49 -6.67 -3.99
CA GLY A 132 -17.14 -5.58 -3.10
C GLY A 132 -17.28 -4.23 -3.80
N PHE A 133 -17.78 -3.22 -3.08
CA PHE A 133 -17.93 -1.87 -3.60
C PHE A 133 -17.30 -0.85 -2.66
N LEU A 134 -16.58 0.12 -3.24
CA LEU A 134 -16.21 1.35 -2.56
C LEU A 134 -17.31 2.38 -2.76
N MET A 135 -18.09 2.60 -1.71
CA MET A 135 -19.07 3.68 -1.68
C MET A 135 -18.35 5.00 -1.39
N VAL A 136 -18.58 5.99 -2.23
CA VAL A 136 -17.95 7.31 -2.16
C VAL A 136 -19.03 8.36 -1.97
N LEU A 137 -18.91 9.13 -0.89
CA LEU A 137 -19.70 10.32 -0.64
C LEU A 137 -18.89 11.54 -1.09
N ALA A 138 -19.49 12.38 -1.92
CA ALA A 138 -18.89 13.59 -2.45
C ALA A 138 -19.77 14.81 -2.16
N ARG A 139 -19.15 15.99 -2.15
CA ARG A 139 -19.82 17.28 -1.97
C ARG A 139 -19.45 18.24 -3.08
N GLU A 140 -20.45 18.81 -3.74
CA GLU A 140 -20.27 19.83 -4.76
C GLU A 140 -19.62 21.09 -4.17
N THR A 141 -18.61 21.63 -4.87
CA THR A 141 -17.84 22.78 -4.41
C THR A 141 -18.69 24.07 -4.40
N GLY A 142 -19.58 24.23 -5.37
CA GLY A 142 -20.40 25.44 -5.53
C GLY A 142 -21.67 25.46 -4.68
N SER A 143 -22.44 24.37 -4.71
CA SER A 143 -23.76 24.30 -4.04
C SER A 143 -23.70 23.74 -2.62
N GLY A 144 -22.62 23.02 -2.27
CA GLY A 144 -22.53 22.25 -1.03
C GLY A 144 -23.41 21.00 -1.00
N LYS A 145 -24.11 20.68 -2.10
CA LYS A 145 -24.96 19.49 -2.20
C LYS A 145 -24.11 18.23 -2.14
N GLU A 146 -24.59 17.26 -1.37
CA GLU A 146 -23.97 15.94 -1.27
C GLU A 146 -24.59 14.95 -2.25
N TRP A 147 -23.75 14.07 -2.78
CA TRP A 147 -24.16 12.98 -3.64
C TRP A 147 -23.22 11.79 -3.44
N SER A 148 -23.67 10.61 -3.84
CA SER A 148 -22.89 9.38 -3.68
C SER A 148 -22.73 8.65 -5.01
N THR A 149 -21.64 7.93 -5.12
CA THR A 149 -21.34 7.00 -6.21
C THR A 149 -20.65 5.77 -5.65
N ARG A 150 -20.46 4.75 -6.49
CA ARG A 150 -19.78 3.52 -6.12
C ARG A 150 -18.81 3.06 -7.20
N PHE A 151 -17.76 2.39 -6.77
CA PHE A 151 -16.79 1.73 -7.63
C PHE A 151 -16.70 0.26 -7.24
N GLU A 152 -16.69 -0.61 -8.23
CA GLU A 152 -16.44 -2.04 -8.01
C GLU A 152 -14.99 -2.25 -7.56
N LEU A 153 -14.79 -3.12 -6.58
CA LEU A 153 -13.49 -3.49 -6.06
C LEU A 153 -13.02 -4.80 -6.72
N PRO A 154 -11.71 -4.94 -6.98
CA PRO A 154 -11.13 -6.13 -7.59
C PRO A 154 -11.22 -7.38 -6.69
#